data_AF-A0A937ZA45-F1
#
_entry.id   AF-A0A937ZA45-F1
#
_cell.length_a   1.000
_cell.length_b   1.000
_cell.length_c   1.000
_cell.angle_alpha   90.00
_cell.angle_beta   90.00
_cell.angle_gamma   90.00
#
_symmetry.space_group_name_H-M   'P 1'
#
loop_
_entity.id
_entity.type
_entity.pdbx_description
1 polymer ?
#
loop_
_entity_poly.entity_id
_entity_poly.type
_entity_poly.pdbx_seq_one_letter_code
_entity_poly.pdbx_strand_id
1 'polypeptide(L)'
;MKTSCTTVQHDASFEGCIKSRPEPYLDSISDPTGPTYEGVIGNVCGAPILEMTTNKSDVIERIEDLSPSGNTYIPSGLVWACNMLTPEEPLTAAEAMAALHAKGGKKALVLMTDGANTVAPRKSYQAYSDFYDAGYGEDSTEIDGITASLCEKVKAEGTVVYTVLFDVTDAKIETLLRNCASETATSFVASDAAELLAVFKTIGTSLTQLHLTK
;
A
#
# COMPACT_ATOMS: atom_id res chain seq x y z
N MET A 1 28.12 44.39 11.87
CA MET A 1 27.69 43.18 12.58
C MET A 1 26.90 42.32 11.61
N LYS A 2 27.38 41.13 11.25
CA LYS A 2 26.62 40.20 10.40
C LYS A 2 25.78 39.32 11.33
N THR A 3 24.47 39.47 11.26
CA THR A 3 23.50 38.58 11.91
C THR A 3 23.56 37.24 11.18
N SER A 4 24.07 36.20 11.85
CA SER A 4 24.00 34.83 11.34
C SER A 4 22.59 34.30 11.61
N CYS A 5 21.86 33.91 10.56
CA CYS A 5 20.65 33.12 10.73
C CYS A 5 21.04 31.68 11.07
N THR A 6 20.34 31.08 12.02
CA THR A 6 20.48 29.67 12.39
C THR A 6 19.17 28.98 12.04
N THR A 7 19.23 27.86 11.31
CA THR A 7 18.07 27.02 11.05
C THR A 7 17.66 26.37 12.38
N VAL A 8 16.44 26.64 12.84
CA VAL A 8 15.84 25.91 13.95
C VAL A 8 15.04 24.77 13.34
N GLN A 9 15.50 23.53 13.54
CA GLN A 9 14.75 22.34 13.19
C GLN A 9 13.80 22.05 14.34
N HIS A 10 12.49 22.02 14.06
CA HIS A 10 11.48 21.58 15.01
C HIS A 10 11.16 20.13 14.69
N ASP A 11 11.60 19.20 15.54
CA ASP A 11 11.22 17.80 15.45
C ASP A 11 9.81 17.67 16.04
N ALA A 12 8.79 17.57 15.18
CA ALA A 12 7.42 17.30 15.58
C ALA A 12 7.14 15.81 15.35
N SER A 13 6.81 15.06 16.41
CA SER A 13 6.29 13.70 16.31
C SER A 13 4.78 13.74 16.09
N PHE A 14 4.30 13.08 15.04
CA PHE A 14 2.87 12.89 14.81
C PHE A 14 2.44 11.54 15.39
N GLU A 15 1.44 11.56 16.26
CA GLU A 15 0.75 10.36 16.75
C GLU A 15 -0.73 10.48 16.34
N GLY A 16 -1.12 9.67 15.37
CA GLY A 16 -2.44 9.74 14.76
C GLY A 16 -2.54 8.91 13.49
N CYS A 17 -3.70 8.95 12.86
CA CYS A 17 -3.97 8.21 11.63
C CYS A 17 -3.81 9.15 10.44
N ILE A 18 -3.59 8.60 9.26
CA ILE A 18 -3.56 9.42 8.04
C ILE A 18 -4.74 9.04 7.17
N LYS A 19 -5.48 10.05 6.69
CA LYS A 19 -6.62 9.83 5.79
C LYS A 19 -6.16 9.58 4.36
N SER A 20 -6.93 8.77 3.65
CA SER A 20 -6.88 8.67 2.19
C SER A 20 -7.25 10.00 1.56
N ARG A 21 -6.59 10.44 0.50
CA ARG A 21 -6.88 11.75 -0.12
C ARG A 21 -8.31 11.82 -0.70
N PRO A 22 -8.93 13.01 -0.74
CA PRO A 22 -10.29 13.15 -1.26
C PRO A 22 -10.35 12.96 -2.78
N GLU A 23 -11.56 12.75 -3.33
CA GLU A 23 -11.78 12.86 -4.78
C GLU A 23 -11.32 14.22 -5.33
N PRO A 24 -10.73 14.25 -6.54
CA PRO A 24 -10.49 13.14 -7.47
C PRO A 24 -9.15 12.39 -7.25
N TYR A 25 -8.50 12.53 -6.10
CA TYR A 25 -7.12 12.05 -5.85
C TYR A 25 -7.04 10.67 -5.17
N LEU A 26 -8.13 9.90 -5.14
CA LEU A 26 -8.18 8.58 -4.50
C LEU A 26 -7.19 7.57 -5.10
N ASP A 27 -6.87 7.72 -6.38
CA ASP A 27 -5.99 6.81 -7.12
C ASP A 27 -4.65 7.46 -7.55
N SER A 28 -4.38 8.70 -7.15
CA SER A 28 -3.12 9.37 -7.51
C SER A 28 -1.95 8.69 -6.77
N ILE A 29 -0.77 8.62 -7.38
CA ILE A 29 0.42 8.02 -6.72
C ILE A 29 1.68 8.87 -6.91
N SER A 30 1.60 9.89 -7.77
CA SER A 30 2.75 10.62 -8.31
C SER A 30 2.58 12.13 -8.25
N ASP A 31 1.51 12.63 -7.63
CA ASP A 31 1.24 14.05 -7.52
C ASP A 31 1.49 14.56 -6.09
N PRO A 32 2.71 15.06 -5.79
CA PRO A 32 3.00 15.71 -4.52
C PRO A 32 2.35 17.10 -4.40
N THR A 33 1.70 17.62 -5.46
CA THR A 33 1.03 18.92 -5.49
C THR A 33 -0.49 18.84 -5.29
N GLY A 34 -1.05 17.64 -5.38
CA GLY A 34 -2.43 17.33 -4.95
C GLY A 34 -2.59 17.45 -3.43
N PRO A 35 -3.81 17.38 -2.88
CA PRO A 35 -4.04 17.58 -1.46
C PRO A 35 -3.13 16.66 -0.63
N THR A 36 -2.45 17.24 0.35
CA THR A 36 -1.60 16.51 1.29
C THR A 36 -2.37 15.40 1.98
N TYR A 37 -1.70 14.32 2.36
CA TYR A 37 -2.29 13.34 3.26
C TYR A 37 -2.62 14.00 4.60
N GLU A 38 -3.91 14.06 4.96
CA GLU A 38 -4.36 14.74 6.16
C GLU A 38 -4.21 13.85 7.40
N GLY A 39 -3.52 14.36 8.42
CA GLY A 39 -3.39 13.70 9.71
C GLY A 39 -4.63 13.84 10.58
N VAL A 40 -4.92 12.79 11.33
CA VAL A 40 -6.06 12.64 12.23
C VAL A 40 -5.57 12.33 13.62
N ILE A 41 -5.86 13.21 14.58
CA ILE A 41 -5.47 13.04 15.98
C ILE A 41 -6.70 12.55 16.77
N GLY A 42 -6.47 11.80 17.85
CA GLY A 42 -7.52 11.40 18.80
C GLY A 42 -8.37 10.22 18.35
N ASN A 43 -7.90 9.43 17.37
CA ASN A 43 -8.54 8.21 16.91
C ASN A 43 -7.70 6.97 17.23
N VAL A 44 -8.36 5.82 17.24
CA VAL A 44 -7.67 4.52 17.30
C VAL A 44 -7.18 4.20 15.90
N CYS A 45 -5.87 4.18 15.71
CA CYS A 45 -5.25 3.83 14.43
C CYS A 45 -4.83 2.37 14.43
N GLY A 46 -4.67 1.80 13.23
CA GLY A 46 -3.95 0.54 13.08
C GLY A 46 -2.47 0.68 13.48
N ALA A 47 -1.76 -0.43 13.46
CA ALA A 47 -0.31 -0.41 13.63
C ALA A 47 0.33 0.58 12.63
N PRO A 48 1.36 1.33 13.04
CA PRO A 48 2.05 2.25 12.13
C PRO A 48 2.59 1.49 10.91
N ILE A 49 2.82 2.18 9.81
CA ILE A 49 3.53 1.57 8.66
C ILE A 49 5.03 1.49 8.98
N LEU A 50 5.69 0.40 8.57
CA LEU A 50 7.14 0.29 8.68
C LEU A 50 7.71 0.66 7.32
N GLU A 51 8.53 1.70 7.30
CA GLU A 51 9.24 2.10 6.10
C GLU A 51 10.24 1.01 5.65
N MET A 52 10.70 1.07 4.40
CA MET A 52 11.68 0.14 3.87
C MET A 52 12.90 0.01 4.78
N THR A 53 13.17 -1.21 5.23
CA THR A 53 14.28 -1.53 6.12
C THR A 53 14.99 -2.78 5.65
N THR A 54 16.27 -2.88 5.99
CA THR A 54 17.07 -4.11 5.83
C THR A 54 17.12 -4.92 7.13
N ASN A 55 16.53 -4.40 8.21
CA ASN A 55 16.50 -5.07 9.50
C ASN A 55 15.31 -6.03 9.58
N LYS A 56 15.62 -7.32 9.63
CA LYS A 56 14.63 -8.39 9.75
C LYS A 56 13.86 -8.34 11.08
N SER A 57 14.47 -7.91 12.18
CA SER A 57 13.76 -7.85 13.48
C SER A 57 12.63 -6.84 13.41
N ASP A 58 12.88 -5.65 12.86
CA ASP A 58 11.89 -4.59 12.76
C ASP A 58 10.67 -5.04 11.95
N VAL A 59 10.90 -5.81 10.87
CA VAL A 59 9.82 -6.39 10.06
C VAL A 59 9.01 -7.42 10.85
N ILE A 60 9.66 -8.30 11.60
CA ILE A 60 8.97 -9.31 12.41
C ILE A 60 8.16 -8.65 13.52
N GLU A 61 8.76 -7.71 14.26
CA GLU A 61 8.08 -6.97 15.33
C GLU A 61 6.85 -6.23 14.78
N ARG A 62 6.97 -5.57 13.62
CA ARG A 62 5.81 -4.91 13.01
C ARG A 62 4.71 -5.88 12.59
N ILE A 63 5.05 -7.08 12.11
CA ILE A 63 4.05 -8.11 11.76
C ILE A 63 3.33 -8.61 13.01
N GLU A 64 4.06 -8.81 14.12
CA GLU A 64 3.50 -9.25 15.40
C GLU A 64 2.56 -8.21 16.03
N ASP A 65 2.76 -6.93 15.72
CA ASP A 65 1.89 -5.81 16.14
C ASP A 65 0.59 -5.68 15.32
N LEU A 66 0.40 -6.46 14.25
CA LEU A 66 -0.82 -6.39 13.43
C LEU A 66 -2.01 -7.06 14.14
N SER A 67 -3.11 -6.33 14.25
CA SER A 67 -4.40 -6.85 14.71
C SER A 67 -5.49 -6.59 13.67
N PRO A 68 -6.29 -7.59 13.26
CA PRO A 68 -7.39 -7.38 12.33
C PRO A 68 -8.47 -6.52 12.97
N SER A 69 -8.87 -5.45 12.29
CA SER A 69 -9.96 -4.58 12.75
C SER A 69 -10.59 -3.82 11.59
N GLY A 70 -11.87 -3.51 11.70
CA GLY A 70 -12.57 -2.67 10.75
C GLY A 70 -12.96 -3.37 9.44
N ASN A 71 -12.95 -2.60 8.37
CA ASN A 71 -13.43 -2.97 7.04
C ASN A 71 -12.25 -3.11 6.06
N THR A 72 -12.48 -3.81 4.96
CA THR A 72 -11.50 -3.95 3.88
C THR A 72 -11.62 -2.80 2.88
N TYR A 73 -10.54 -2.01 2.76
CA TYR A 73 -10.38 -0.94 1.79
C TYR A 73 -8.98 -1.02 1.15
N ILE A 74 -8.89 -1.77 0.06
CA ILE A 74 -7.63 -2.10 -0.62
C ILE A 74 -6.90 -0.86 -1.17
N PRO A 75 -7.58 0.18 -1.70
CA PRO A 75 -6.89 1.34 -2.26
C PRO A 75 -5.91 2.04 -1.31
N SER A 76 -6.22 2.20 -0.02
CA SER A 76 -5.28 2.82 0.92
C SER A 76 -3.99 2.02 1.02
N GLY A 77 -4.09 0.68 1.09
CA GLY A 77 -2.91 -0.18 1.12
C GLY A 77 -2.05 -0.02 -0.13
N LEU A 78 -2.67 0.07 -1.30
CA LEU A 78 -1.95 0.29 -2.57
C LEU A 78 -1.30 1.67 -2.64
N VAL A 79 -1.98 2.74 -2.22
CA VAL A 79 -1.40 4.10 -2.19
C VAL A 79 -0.19 4.16 -1.26
N TRP A 80 -0.29 3.57 -0.06
CA TRP A 80 0.83 3.52 0.88
C TRP A 80 1.97 2.63 0.40
N ALA A 81 1.66 1.53 -0.29
CA ALA A 81 2.68 0.74 -0.97
C ALA A 81 3.41 1.57 -2.03
N CYS A 82 2.71 2.40 -2.81
CA CYS A 82 3.34 3.30 -3.79
C CYS A 82 4.29 4.28 -3.10
N ASN A 83 3.83 4.97 -2.05
CA ASN A 83 4.66 5.90 -1.28
C ASN A 83 5.92 5.20 -0.73
N MET A 84 5.79 3.95 -0.29
CA MET A 84 6.91 3.17 0.24
C MET A 84 7.86 2.65 -0.86
N LEU A 85 7.41 2.60 -2.10
CA LEU A 85 8.20 2.16 -3.24
C LEU A 85 8.94 3.31 -3.91
N THR A 86 8.68 4.58 -3.60
CA THR A 86 9.34 5.74 -4.21
C THR A 86 10.23 6.47 -3.18
N PRO A 87 11.29 7.19 -3.61
CA PRO A 87 12.16 7.96 -2.70
C PRO A 87 11.53 9.31 -2.28
N GLU A 88 10.22 9.49 -2.43
CA GLU A 88 9.54 10.78 -2.26
C GLU A 88 8.95 10.89 -0.85
N GLU A 89 8.73 12.12 -0.37
CA GLU A 89 7.98 12.30 0.87
C GLU A 89 6.57 11.67 0.74
N PRO A 90 6.03 11.02 1.79
CA PRO A 90 6.53 11.02 3.17
C PRO A 90 7.48 9.88 3.55
N LEU A 91 7.76 8.91 2.67
CA LEU A 91 8.60 7.74 2.92
C LEU A 91 9.79 7.73 1.96
N THR A 92 10.96 8.15 2.43
CA THR A 92 12.13 8.44 1.58
C THR A 92 13.17 7.32 1.52
N ALA A 93 12.99 6.22 2.27
CA ALA A 93 13.99 5.16 2.38
C ALA A 93 14.14 4.29 1.11
N ALA A 94 13.16 4.31 0.21
CA ALA A 94 13.25 3.53 -1.02
C ALA A 94 14.27 4.11 -2.00
N GLU A 95 14.93 3.25 -2.77
CA GLU A 95 15.79 3.69 -3.87
C GLU A 95 14.95 4.05 -5.10
N ALA A 96 15.35 5.09 -5.84
CA ALA A 96 14.75 5.43 -7.13
C ALA A 96 14.80 4.23 -8.10
N MET A 97 13.74 4.02 -8.90
CA MET A 97 13.67 2.87 -9.83
C MET A 97 14.89 2.76 -10.74
N ALA A 98 15.32 3.88 -11.33
CA ALA A 98 16.46 3.90 -12.24
C ALA A 98 17.77 3.46 -11.54
N ALA A 99 17.98 3.89 -10.29
CA ALA A 99 19.17 3.55 -9.53
C ALA A 99 19.16 2.07 -9.08
N LEU A 100 17.99 1.56 -8.70
CA LEU A 100 17.79 0.14 -8.39
C LEU A 100 18.02 -0.74 -9.63
N HIS A 101 17.44 -0.36 -10.77
CA HIS A 101 17.62 -1.08 -12.04
C HIS A 101 19.08 -1.07 -12.53
N ALA A 102 19.81 0.04 -12.33
CA ALA A 102 21.24 0.12 -12.69
C ALA A 102 22.11 -0.92 -11.94
N LYS A 103 21.62 -1.43 -10.81
CA LYS A 103 22.26 -2.49 -10.01
C LYS A 103 21.65 -3.87 -10.27
N GLY A 104 20.75 -4.00 -11.24
CA GLY A 104 19.99 -5.23 -11.53
C GLY A 104 18.88 -5.54 -10.51
N GLY A 105 18.56 -4.60 -9.61
CA GLY A 105 17.47 -4.76 -8.66
C GLY A 105 16.10 -4.56 -9.30
N LYS A 106 15.05 -5.00 -8.60
CA LYS A 106 13.65 -4.85 -9.01
C LYS A 106 12.80 -4.44 -7.81
N LYS A 107 11.70 -3.73 -8.06
CA LYS A 107 10.67 -3.50 -7.05
C LYS A 107 9.60 -4.57 -7.15
N ALA A 108 9.12 -5.00 -5.99
CA ALA A 108 8.04 -5.96 -5.89
C ALA A 108 7.03 -5.49 -4.83
N LEU A 109 5.76 -5.73 -5.12
CA LEU A 109 4.63 -5.53 -4.22
C LEU A 109 3.94 -6.88 -4.04
N VAL A 110 3.63 -7.25 -2.79
CA VAL A 110 2.75 -8.37 -2.49
C VAL A 110 1.48 -7.84 -1.86
N LEU A 111 0.38 -7.90 -2.59
CA LEU A 111 -0.96 -7.56 -2.10
C LEU A 111 -1.65 -8.83 -1.60
N MET A 112 -1.92 -8.90 -0.30
CA MET A 112 -2.66 -9.99 0.33
C MET A 112 -3.96 -9.45 0.93
N THR A 113 -5.07 -10.17 0.72
CA THR A 113 -6.37 -9.82 1.33
C THR A 113 -7.20 -11.08 1.59
N ASP A 114 -7.97 -11.05 2.67
CA ASP A 114 -8.95 -12.06 3.07
C ASP A 114 -10.40 -11.60 2.83
N GLY A 115 -10.59 -10.52 2.08
CA GLY A 115 -11.89 -9.96 1.79
C GLY A 115 -11.94 -9.12 0.52
N ALA A 116 -13.14 -8.99 -0.02
CA ALA A 116 -13.46 -7.99 -1.02
C ALA A 116 -13.49 -6.59 -0.39
N ASN A 117 -13.43 -5.54 -1.22
CA ASN A 117 -13.69 -4.19 -0.74
C ASN A 117 -15.11 -4.10 -0.14
N THR A 118 -15.25 -3.55 1.06
CA THR A 118 -16.51 -3.59 1.85
C THR A 118 -17.13 -2.22 2.09
N VAL A 119 -16.55 -1.17 1.51
CA VAL A 119 -16.93 0.22 1.78
C VAL A 119 -16.98 1.04 0.49
N ALA A 120 -17.64 2.19 0.55
CA ALA A 120 -17.78 3.13 -0.57
C ALA A 120 -16.84 4.34 -0.42
N PRO A 121 -16.43 4.99 -1.52
CA PRO A 121 -15.63 6.21 -1.43
C PRO A 121 -16.49 7.37 -0.92
N ARG A 122 -15.90 8.28 -0.13
CA ARG A 122 -16.59 9.50 0.30
C ARG A 122 -16.52 10.57 -0.79
N LYS A 123 -17.68 10.88 -1.38
CA LYS A 123 -17.82 11.75 -2.57
C LYS A 123 -17.76 13.27 -2.33
N SER A 124 -17.59 13.74 -1.09
CA SER A 124 -17.54 15.20 -0.84
C SER A 124 -16.54 15.61 0.22
N TYR A 125 -15.85 16.72 -0.05
CA TYR A 125 -14.89 17.36 0.88
C TYR A 125 -15.54 17.77 2.22
N GLN A 126 -16.84 18.09 2.24
CA GLN A 126 -17.58 18.35 3.48
C GLN A 126 -17.84 17.10 4.31
N ALA A 127 -18.10 15.95 3.67
CA ALA A 127 -18.21 14.65 4.36
C ALA A 127 -16.84 14.06 4.75
N TYR A 128 -15.73 14.61 4.22
CA TYR A 128 -14.37 14.25 4.58
C TYR A 128 -13.95 14.77 5.97
N SER A 129 -14.77 15.62 6.59
CA SER A 129 -14.58 16.09 7.97
C SER A 129 -14.71 14.97 9.02
N ASP A 130 -15.34 13.84 8.69
CA ASP A 130 -15.40 12.69 9.59
C ASP A 130 -14.10 11.85 9.55
N PHE A 131 -13.89 11.10 10.61
CA PHE A 131 -12.68 10.33 10.91
C PHE A 131 -12.46 9.04 10.07
N TYR A 132 -13.25 8.83 9.01
CA TYR A 132 -13.25 7.57 8.26
C TYR A 132 -13.00 7.79 6.77
N ASP A 133 -12.08 7.02 6.19
CA ASP A 133 -11.70 7.06 4.76
C ASP A 133 -12.82 6.62 3.80
N ALA A 134 -13.85 5.96 4.32
CA ALA A 134 -14.91 5.39 3.54
C ALA A 134 -16.31 5.71 4.10
N GLY A 135 -17.28 5.79 3.20
CA GLY A 135 -18.69 5.83 3.52
C GLY A 135 -19.23 4.41 3.69
N TYR A 136 -20.15 4.21 4.63
CA TYR A 136 -20.92 2.99 4.71
C TYR A 136 -21.86 2.91 3.50
N GLY A 137 -21.65 1.92 2.63
CA GLY A 137 -22.46 1.71 1.42
C GLY A 137 -22.11 0.37 0.78
N GLU A 138 -23.12 -0.34 0.28
CA GLU A 138 -23.03 -1.74 -0.18
C GLU A 138 -22.40 -1.90 -1.58
N ASP A 139 -22.16 -0.81 -2.32
CA ASP A 139 -21.61 -0.87 -3.67
C ASP A 139 -20.09 -0.61 -3.69
N SER A 140 -19.32 -1.70 -3.67
CA SER A 140 -17.85 -1.68 -3.77
C SER A 140 -17.33 -1.38 -5.18
N THR A 141 -18.20 -1.30 -6.20
CA THR A 141 -17.77 -1.26 -7.61
C THR A 141 -16.86 -0.09 -7.94
N GLU A 142 -17.12 1.07 -7.33
CA GLU A 142 -16.26 2.24 -7.49
C GLU A 142 -14.88 2.04 -6.87
N ILE A 143 -14.82 1.39 -5.70
CA ILE A 143 -13.55 1.06 -5.02
C ILE A 143 -12.79 -0.03 -5.75
N ASP A 144 -13.49 -1.00 -6.34
CA ASP A 144 -12.87 -2.01 -7.21
C ASP A 144 -12.25 -1.34 -8.45
N GLY A 145 -12.93 -0.32 -9.01
CA GLY A 145 -12.39 0.52 -10.09
C GLY A 145 -11.14 1.30 -9.68
N ILE A 146 -11.13 1.90 -8.48
CA ILE A 146 -9.95 2.60 -7.93
C ILE A 146 -8.81 1.61 -7.67
N THR A 147 -9.11 0.43 -7.12
CA THR A 147 -8.15 -0.64 -6.89
C THR A 147 -7.49 -1.05 -8.20
N ALA A 148 -8.30 -1.30 -9.24
CA ALA A 148 -7.79 -1.63 -10.58
C ALA A 148 -6.90 -0.52 -11.15
N SER A 149 -7.33 0.75 -11.04
CA SER A 149 -6.54 1.91 -11.49
C SER A 149 -5.17 1.98 -10.80
N LEU A 150 -5.13 1.82 -9.49
CA LEU A 150 -3.89 1.81 -8.70
C LEU A 150 -2.97 0.66 -9.10
N CYS A 151 -3.51 -0.55 -9.31
CA CYS A 151 -2.72 -1.68 -9.78
C CYS A 151 -2.09 -1.42 -11.14
N GLU A 152 -2.81 -0.82 -12.09
CA GLU A 152 -2.25 -0.45 -13.39
C GLU A 152 -1.13 0.59 -13.25
N LYS A 153 -1.29 1.59 -12.37
CA LYS A 153 -0.26 2.61 -12.14
C LYS A 153 1.01 2.01 -11.51
N VAL A 154 0.87 1.16 -10.50
CA VAL A 154 2.01 0.44 -9.88
C VAL A 154 2.76 -0.40 -10.91
N LYS A 155 2.03 -1.14 -11.74
CA LYS A 155 2.63 -1.94 -12.82
C LYS A 155 3.34 -1.06 -13.85
N ALA A 156 2.77 0.09 -14.21
CA ALA A 156 3.36 1.02 -15.16
C ALA A 156 4.68 1.62 -14.68
N GLU A 157 4.92 1.70 -13.37
CA GLU A 157 6.20 2.12 -12.79
C GLU A 157 7.29 1.02 -12.86
N GLY A 158 6.95 -0.18 -13.32
CA GLY A 158 7.87 -1.31 -13.44
C GLY A 158 7.98 -2.17 -12.18
N THR A 159 7.05 -2.02 -11.23
CA THR A 159 6.94 -2.88 -10.05
C THR A 159 6.28 -4.21 -10.41
N VAL A 160 6.85 -5.32 -9.93
CA VAL A 160 6.23 -6.65 -10.04
C VAL A 160 5.18 -6.80 -8.95
N VAL A 161 3.92 -6.96 -9.34
CA VAL A 161 2.79 -7.10 -8.41
C VAL A 161 2.41 -8.57 -8.29
N TYR A 162 2.54 -9.09 -7.07
CA TYR A 162 2.01 -10.38 -6.65
C TYR A 162 0.71 -10.16 -5.90
N THR A 163 -0.28 -11.03 -6.11
CA THR A 163 -1.55 -10.99 -5.36
C THR A 163 -1.84 -12.32 -4.69
N VAL A 164 -2.41 -12.27 -3.49
CA VAL A 164 -2.79 -13.43 -2.70
C VAL A 164 -4.19 -13.23 -2.15
N LEU A 165 -5.17 -13.98 -2.65
CA LEU A 165 -6.50 -14.07 -2.06
C LEU A 165 -6.51 -15.17 -1.00
N PHE A 166 -6.82 -14.82 0.25
CA PHE A 166 -6.81 -15.77 1.36
C PHE A 166 -8.23 -16.06 1.83
N ASP A 167 -8.61 -17.34 1.93
CA ASP A 167 -9.88 -17.80 2.52
C ASP A 167 -11.15 -17.09 1.96
N VAL A 168 -11.16 -16.80 0.65
CA VAL A 168 -12.27 -16.15 -0.05
C VAL A 168 -12.60 -16.86 -1.36
N THR A 169 -13.89 -17.09 -1.59
CA THR A 169 -14.41 -17.75 -2.81
C THR A 169 -15.20 -16.82 -3.74
N ASP A 170 -15.19 -15.51 -3.47
CA ASP A 170 -15.87 -14.52 -4.31
C ASP A 170 -15.09 -14.29 -5.62
N ALA A 171 -15.71 -14.68 -6.74
CA ALA A 171 -15.12 -14.58 -8.08
C ALA A 171 -14.84 -13.14 -8.53
N LYS A 172 -15.55 -12.14 -7.97
CA LYS A 172 -15.36 -10.71 -8.30
C LYS A 172 -14.00 -10.23 -7.79
N ILE A 173 -13.70 -10.46 -6.52
CA ILE A 173 -12.41 -10.08 -5.93
C ILE A 173 -11.27 -10.94 -6.47
N GLU A 174 -11.50 -12.24 -6.72
CA GLU A 174 -10.49 -13.09 -7.37
C GLU A 174 -10.11 -12.54 -8.75
N THR A 175 -11.11 -12.15 -9.56
CA THR A 175 -10.86 -11.55 -10.86
C THR A 175 -10.14 -10.21 -10.75
N LEU A 176 -10.52 -9.36 -9.78
CA LEU A 176 -9.86 -8.09 -9.53
C LEU A 176 -8.38 -8.28 -9.19
N LEU A 177 -8.06 -9.18 -8.25
CA LEU A 177 -6.68 -9.47 -7.85
C LEU A 177 -5.87 -10.14 -8.95
N ARG A 178 -6.49 -11.02 -9.75
CA ARG A 178 -5.84 -11.62 -10.91
C ARG A 178 -5.46 -10.60 -11.97
N ASN A 179 -6.30 -9.59 -12.19
CA ASN A 179 -5.99 -8.48 -13.10
C ASN A 179 -4.97 -7.49 -12.50
N CYS A 180 -4.96 -7.36 -11.18
CA CYS A 180 -4.02 -6.51 -10.46
C CYS A 180 -2.58 -7.06 -10.54
N ALA A 181 -2.41 -8.38 -10.49
CA ALA A 181 -1.10 -9.03 -10.61
C ALA A 181 -0.40 -8.71 -11.95
N SER A 182 0.93 -8.67 -11.93
CA SER A 182 1.72 -8.38 -13.16
C SER A 182 1.60 -9.48 -14.20
N GLU A 183 1.49 -10.73 -13.74
CA GLU A 183 1.31 -11.92 -14.57
C GLU A 183 0.28 -12.86 -13.93
N THR A 184 -0.35 -13.71 -14.73
CA THR A 184 -1.25 -14.76 -14.20
C THR A 184 -0.53 -15.69 -13.22
N ALA A 185 0.77 -15.95 -13.42
CA ALA A 185 1.60 -16.75 -12.53
C ALA A 185 1.95 -16.06 -11.20
N THR A 186 1.68 -14.75 -11.08
CA THR A 186 1.90 -13.97 -9.85
C THR A 186 0.61 -13.70 -9.07
N SER A 187 -0.51 -14.30 -9.50
CA SER A 187 -1.79 -14.28 -8.78
C SER A 187 -2.00 -15.63 -8.10
N PHE A 188 -2.28 -15.60 -6.80
CA PHE A 188 -2.47 -16.80 -5.99
C PHE A 188 -3.79 -16.77 -5.22
N VAL A 189 -4.33 -17.94 -4.98
CA VAL A 189 -5.43 -18.18 -4.04
C VAL A 189 -4.93 -19.19 -3.02
N ALA A 190 -5.17 -18.92 -1.73
CA ALA A 190 -4.85 -19.79 -0.63
C ALA A 190 -6.10 -19.97 0.24
N SER A 191 -6.57 -21.20 0.38
CA SER A 191 -7.80 -21.54 1.11
C SER A 191 -7.54 -21.75 2.61
N ASP A 192 -6.29 -21.98 2.98
CA ASP A 192 -5.89 -22.22 4.36
C ASP A 192 -4.45 -21.75 4.64
N ALA A 193 -4.06 -21.81 5.90
CA ALA A 193 -2.74 -21.36 6.34
C ALA A 193 -1.58 -22.17 5.73
N ALA A 194 -1.76 -23.45 5.42
CA ALA A 194 -0.72 -24.27 4.82
C ALA A 194 -0.49 -23.87 3.35
N GLU A 195 -1.57 -23.62 2.60
CA GLU A 195 -1.51 -23.07 1.25
C GLU A 195 -0.91 -21.67 1.24
N LEU A 196 -1.28 -20.81 2.20
CA LEU A 196 -0.73 -19.47 2.32
C LEU A 196 0.80 -19.50 2.52
N LEU A 197 1.29 -20.37 3.40
CA LEU A 197 2.73 -20.57 3.61
C LEU A 197 3.43 -21.08 2.34
N ALA A 198 2.80 -21.97 1.58
CA ALA A 198 3.34 -22.47 0.31
C ALA A 198 3.42 -21.35 -0.76
N VAL A 199 2.41 -20.48 -0.82
CA VAL A 199 2.38 -19.30 -1.71
C VAL A 199 3.54 -18.35 -1.37
N PHE A 200 3.71 -17.96 -0.10
CA PHE A 200 4.80 -17.05 0.28
C PHE A 200 6.19 -17.66 0.05
N LYS A 201 6.35 -18.98 0.21
CA LYS A 201 7.59 -19.68 -0.17
C LYS A 201 7.87 -19.58 -1.67
N THR A 202 6.83 -19.68 -2.50
CA THR A 202 6.92 -19.54 -3.96
C THR A 202 7.31 -18.11 -4.34
N ILE A 203 6.65 -17.10 -3.76
CA ILE A 203 6.98 -15.68 -3.97
C ILE A 203 8.43 -15.40 -3.56
N GLY A 204 8.86 -15.85 -2.38
CA GLY A 204 10.25 -15.67 -1.92
C GLY A 204 11.28 -16.31 -2.85
N THR A 205 10.98 -17.48 -3.42
CA THR A 205 11.84 -18.13 -4.42
C THR A 205 11.91 -17.31 -5.70
N SER A 206 10.77 -16.82 -6.19
CA SER A 206 10.68 -15.96 -7.38
C SER A 206 11.50 -14.68 -7.20
N LEU A 207 11.34 -13.98 -6.07
CA LEU A 207 12.11 -12.76 -5.74
C LEU A 207 13.62 -13.03 -5.62
N THR A 208 14.03 -14.20 -5.13
CA THR A 208 15.44 -14.58 -5.07
C THR A 208 16.01 -14.86 -6.45
N GLN A 209 15.25 -15.49 -7.35
CA GLN A 209 15.68 -15.69 -8.74
C GLN A 209 15.85 -14.36 -9.48
N LEU A 210 14.96 -13.39 -9.24
CA LEU A 210 15.09 -12.02 -9.76
C LEU A 210 16.41 -11.37 -9.34
N HIS A 211 16.93 -11.71 -8.15
CA HIS A 211 18.22 -11.24 -7.67
C HIS A 211 19.42 -11.96 -8.31
N LEU A 212 19.23 -13.19 -8.83
CA LEU A 212 20.30 -14.03 -9.37
C LEU A 212 20.44 -13.97 -10.90
N THR A 213 19.39 -13.54 -11.63
CA THR A 213 19.48 -13.36 -13.09
C THR A 213 20.35 -12.13 -13.41
N LYS A 214 21.49 -12.38 -14.04
CA LYS A 214 22.54 -11.41 -14.37
C LYS A 214 22.50 -11.00 -15.82
#